data_AF-Q2NA63-F1
#
_entry.id   AF-Q2NA63-F1
#
_cell.length_a   1.000
_cell.length_b   1.000
_cell.length_c   1.000
_cell.angle_alpha   90.00
_cell.angle_beta   90.00
_cell.angle_gamma   90.00
#
_symmetry.space_group_name_H-M   'P 1'
#
loop_
_entity.id
_entity.type
_entity.pdbx_description
1 polymer ?
#
loop_
_entity_poly.entity_id
_entity_poly.type
_entity_poly.pdbx_seq_one_letter_code
_entity_poly.pdbx_strand_id
1 'polypeptide(L)'
;MMPVRASTFAATVSLALAACSQAGEEQSADDFANRVGANGQATGPSQAEVEAQAAQPNAPAAQIPSGADPKQLERLGDIGMVDLGTRQGGCTFQELGREILYTSGNDQSGKGVVRIGGELITVDASGGLSAIRAGTTFSTQGVSISVAPTAGNEARRAANMVVTDSAGTTQSYSGDWICG
;
A
#
# COMPACT_ATOMS: atom_id res chain seq x y z
N MET A 1 -32.56 -59.62 17.89
CA MET A 1 -31.85 -60.89 18.16
C MET A 1 -30.46 -60.80 17.53
N MET A 2 -29.42 -60.73 18.35
CA MET A 2 -28.04 -61.02 17.93
C MET A 2 -27.88 -62.52 17.63
N PRO A 3 -26.86 -62.91 16.85
CA PRO A 3 -25.73 -63.52 17.54
C PRO A 3 -24.36 -62.97 17.12
N VAL A 4 -23.51 -62.90 18.13
CA VAL A 4 -22.06 -62.68 18.09
C VAL A 4 -21.36 -63.95 17.61
N ARG A 5 -20.29 -63.81 16.82
CA ARG A 5 -19.15 -64.75 16.85
C ARG A 5 -17.84 -64.03 16.56
N ALA A 6 -16.95 -64.08 17.55
CA ALA A 6 -15.54 -63.74 17.48
C ALA A 6 -14.73 -64.93 16.94
N SER A 7 -13.65 -64.69 16.18
CA SER A 7 -12.32 -65.31 16.39
C SER A 7 -11.34 -64.93 15.28
N THR A 8 -10.32 -64.20 15.72
CA THR A 8 -8.90 -64.13 15.34
C THR A 8 -8.40 -65.01 14.17
N PHE A 9 -7.72 -64.38 13.22
CA PHE A 9 -6.57 -64.97 12.53
C PHE A 9 -5.52 -63.89 12.24
N ALA A 10 -4.31 -64.09 12.76
CA ALA A 10 -3.11 -63.34 12.43
C ALA A 10 -2.38 -64.06 11.29
N ALA A 11 -1.93 -63.32 10.27
CA ALA A 11 -0.80 -63.69 9.42
C ALA A 11 -0.34 -62.48 8.59
N THR A 12 0.81 -61.93 8.98
CA THR A 12 1.68 -61.05 8.20
C THR A 12 2.08 -61.69 6.87
N VAL A 13 1.97 -60.95 5.77
CA VAL A 13 2.77 -61.16 4.55
C VAL A 13 3.31 -59.80 4.09
N SER A 14 4.61 -59.64 4.27
CA SER A 14 5.42 -58.57 3.71
C SER A 14 5.61 -58.82 2.21
N LEU A 15 5.08 -57.93 1.37
CA LEU A 15 5.47 -57.82 -0.03
C LEU A 15 6.23 -56.50 -0.20
N ALA A 16 7.55 -56.60 -0.27
CA ALA A 16 8.39 -55.58 -0.85
C ALA A 16 8.19 -55.57 -2.38
N LEU A 17 8.13 -54.40 -3.01
CA LEU A 17 9.03 -53.95 -4.09
C LEU A 17 8.54 -52.63 -4.74
N ALA A 18 9.53 -51.80 -5.08
CA ALA A 18 9.53 -50.72 -6.08
C ALA A 18 9.06 -49.31 -5.68
N ALA A 19 10.04 -48.52 -5.21
CA ALA A 19 10.42 -47.20 -5.74
C ALA A 19 9.30 -46.20 -6.11
N CYS A 20 9.05 -45.26 -5.19
CA CYS A 20 8.73 -43.87 -5.54
C CYS A 20 9.50 -42.93 -4.59
N SER A 21 10.83 -43.09 -4.54
CA SER A 21 11.70 -42.00 -4.08
C SER A 21 11.79 -40.98 -5.21
N GLN A 22 10.76 -40.15 -5.37
CA GLN A 22 11.01 -38.85 -5.96
C GLN A 22 11.71 -38.04 -4.88
N ALA A 23 13.04 -38.06 -4.94
CA ALA A 23 13.83 -36.95 -4.47
C ALA A 23 13.22 -35.71 -5.14
N GLY A 24 12.43 -34.96 -4.39
CA GLY A 24 12.10 -33.61 -4.77
C GLY A 24 13.43 -32.91 -4.90
N GLU A 25 13.83 -32.62 -6.13
CA GLU A 25 14.98 -31.79 -6.44
C GLU A 25 14.88 -30.57 -5.51
N GLU A 26 15.86 -30.39 -4.63
CA GLU A 26 16.09 -29.11 -3.97
C GLU A 26 16.35 -28.13 -5.11
N GLN A 27 15.28 -27.51 -5.62
CA GLN A 27 15.36 -26.38 -6.54
C GLN A 27 16.22 -25.34 -5.81
N SER A 28 17.50 -25.25 -6.17
CA SER A 28 18.42 -24.40 -5.46
C SER A 28 17.92 -22.96 -5.58
N ALA A 29 18.15 -22.16 -4.55
CA ALA A 29 17.83 -20.73 -4.59
C ALA A 29 18.45 -20.04 -5.83
N ASP A 30 19.56 -20.58 -6.35
CA ASP A 30 20.22 -20.12 -7.57
C ASP A 30 19.39 -20.38 -8.83
N ASP A 31 18.65 -21.50 -8.91
CA ASP A 31 17.79 -21.81 -10.06
C ASP A 31 16.52 -20.91 -10.09
N PHE A 32 15.97 -20.59 -8.91
CA PHE A 32 14.96 -19.53 -8.79
C PHE A 32 15.52 -18.16 -9.17
N ALA A 33 16.71 -17.80 -8.68
CA ALA A 33 17.35 -16.52 -8.98
C ALA A 33 17.65 -16.37 -10.49
N ASN A 34 18.13 -17.44 -11.13
CA ASN A 34 18.38 -17.46 -12.57
C ASN A 34 17.08 -17.36 -13.38
N ARG A 35 16.00 -18.03 -12.95
CA ARG A 35 14.70 -17.96 -13.64
C ARG A 35 14.02 -16.60 -13.47
N VAL A 36 14.10 -15.99 -12.28
CA VAL A 36 13.56 -14.66 -12.00
C VAL A 36 14.41 -13.57 -12.69
N GLY A 37 15.73 -13.71 -12.69
CA GLY A 37 16.65 -12.75 -13.31
C GLY A 37 16.71 -12.80 -14.83
N ALA A 38 16.49 -13.97 -15.45
CA ALA A 38 16.56 -14.12 -16.91
C ALA A 38 15.24 -13.84 -17.65
N ASN A 39 14.08 -13.98 -16.99
CA ASN A 39 12.75 -13.76 -17.59
C ASN A 39 11.95 -12.62 -16.94
N GLY A 40 12.51 -11.92 -15.95
CA GLY A 40 11.83 -10.87 -15.23
C GLY A 40 12.31 -9.49 -15.66
N GLN A 41 11.66 -8.88 -16.65
CA GLN A 41 11.39 -7.43 -16.58
C GLN A 41 10.43 -7.19 -15.40
N ALA A 42 10.92 -7.40 -14.18
CA ALA A 42 10.30 -6.83 -13.01
C ALA A 42 10.73 -5.36 -13.00
N THR A 43 9.84 -4.48 -13.45
CA THR A 43 9.96 -3.02 -13.30
C THR A 43 9.74 -2.64 -11.82
N GLY A 44 10.40 -3.34 -10.90
CA GLY A 44 10.42 -3.03 -9.49
C GLY A 44 11.47 -1.96 -9.19
N PRO A 45 11.35 -1.24 -8.06
CA PRO A 45 12.41 -0.34 -7.62
C PRO A 45 13.71 -1.13 -7.46
N SER A 46 14.81 -0.55 -7.94
CA SER A 46 16.16 -1.07 -7.72
C SER A 46 16.46 -1.16 -6.22
N GLN A 47 17.43 -2.01 -5.87
CA GLN A 47 17.87 -2.15 -4.48
C GLN A 47 18.29 -0.80 -3.86
N ALA A 48 18.96 0.05 -4.64
CA ALA A 48 19.35 1.40 -4.20
C ALA A 48 18.12 2.29 -3.92
N GLU A 49 17.05 2.17 -4.70
CA GLU A 49 15.80 2.92 -4.45
C GLU A 49 15.07 2.42 -3.21
N VAL A 50 15.11 1.11 -2.94
CA VAL A 50 14.55 0.52 -1.72
C VAL A 50 15.31 1.00 -0.48
N GLU A 51 16.64 0.96 -0.52
CA GLU A 51 17.50 1.44 0.56
C GLU A 51 17.34 2.95 0.80
N ALA A 52 17.26 3.75 -0.28
CA ALA A 52 17.01 5.18 -0.18
C ALA A 52 15.66 5.51 0.47
N GLN A 53 14.60 4.75 0.14
CA GLN A 53 13.28 4.91 0.75
C GLN A 53 13.27 4.51 2.23
N ALA A 54 13.96 3.42 2.59
CA ALA A 54 14.08 2.98 3.97
C ALA A 54 14.86 3.98 4.84
N ALA A 55 15.73 4.78 4.23
CA ALA A 55 16.48 5.84 4.91
C ALA A 55 15.69 7.15 5.09
N GLN A 56 14.52 7.30 4.46
CA GLN A 56 13.73 8.53 4.60
C GLN A 56 13.12 8.65 6.01
N PRO A 57 13.01 9.88 6.56
CA PRO A 57 12.31 10.10 7.82
C PRO A 57 10.87 9.57 7.76
N ASN A 58 10.47 8.83 8.78
CA ASN A 58 9.11 8.25 8.90
C ASN A 58 8.26 8.96 9.97
N ALA A 59 8.84 9.87 10.75
CA ALA A 59 8.12 10.75 11.66
C ALA A 59 7.52 11.94 10.89
N PRO A 60 6.31 12.40 11.24
CA PRO A 60 5.73 13.59 10.64
C PRO A 60 6.48 14.85 11.07
N ALA A 61 6.76 15.73 10.11
CA ALA A 61 7.26 17.07 10.39
C ALA A 61 6.10 18.02 10.74
N ALA A 62 6.38 18.98 11.61
CA ALA A 62 5.38 19.96 12.06
C ALA A 62 4.98 20.97 10.96
N GLN A 63 5.85 21.17 9.97
CA GLN A 63 5.64 22.09 8.86
C GLN A 63 6.42 21.61 7.63
N ILE A 64 6.04 22.13 6.46
CA ILE A 64 6.74 21.91 5.21
C ILE A 64 8.17 22.46 5.32
N PRO A 65 9.22 21.70 4.94
CA PRO A 65 10.60 22.18 4.98
C PRO A 65 10.81 23.47 4.17
N SER A 66 11.62 24.39 4.72
CA SER A 66 11.96 25.63 4.02
C SER A 66 12.65 25.34 2.68
N GLY A 67 12.15 25.96 1.61
CA GLY A 67 12.68 25.79 0.26
C GLY A 67 12.16 24.56 -0.49
N ALA A 68 11.37 23.69 0.15
CA ALA A 68 10.64 22.65 -0.55
C ALA A 68 9.50 23.26 -1.40
N ASP A 69 9.24 22.69 -2.58
CA ASP A 69 8.05 23.04 -3.38
C ASP A 69 6.85 22.21 -2.88
N PRO A 70 5.82 22.81 -2.27
CA PRO A 70 4.66 22.08 -1.74
C PRO A 70 3.88 21.30 -2.80
N LYS A 71 4.10 21.66 -4.07
CA LYS A 71 3.43 21.05 -5.23
C LYS A 71 4.16 19.83 -5.77
N GLN A 72 5.35 19.50 -5.29
CA GLN A 72 6.13 18.34 -5.74
C GLN A 72 5.99 17.20 -4.73
N LEU A 73 4.87 16.48 -4.82
CA LEU A 73 4.63 15.32 -3.95
C LEU A 73 5.55 14.16 -4.32
N GLU A 74 6.09 13.52 -3.29
CA GLU A 74 6.95 12.35 -3.39
C GLU A 74 6.20 11.07 -3.02
N ARG A 75 6.80 9.92 -3.32
CA ARG A 75 6.30 8.63 -2.81
C ARG A 75 6.35 8.64 -1.26
N LEU A 76 5.29 8.14 -0.61
CA LEU A 76 5.18 8.23 0.85
C LEU A 76 6.26 7.47 1.63
N GLY A 77 6.57 6.23 1.23
CA GLY A 77 7.44 5.36 2.03
C GLY A 77 6.75 4.87 3.32
N ASP A 78 7.52 4.70 4.40
CA ASP A 78 6.98 4.28 5.70
C ASP A 78 6.26 5.45 6.40
N ILE A 79 4.99 5.24 6.73
CA ILE A 79 4.12 6.20 7.44
C ILE A 79 3.70 5.71 8.83
N GLY A 80 4.35 4.66 9.36
CA GLY A 80 3.94 3.98 10.60
C GLY A 80 3.92 4.88 11.84
N MET A 81 4.67 5.99 11.84
CA MET A 81 4.72 6.95 12.95
C MET A 81 3.76 8.13 12.79
N VAL A 82 2.98 8.18 11.71
CA VAL A 82 2.05 9.28 11.44
C VAL A 82 0.72 9.05 12.14
N ASP A 83 0.36 9.97 13.03
CA ASP A 83 -0.96 9.99 13.66
C ASP A 83 -2.01 10.57 12.68
N LEU A 84 -2.93 9.71 12.24
CA LEU A 84 -4.05 10.09 11.39
C LEU A 84 -5.39 10.04 12.15
N GLY A 85 -5.34 9.98 13.48
CA GLY A 85 -6.50 9.87 14.36
C GLY A 85 -7.17 8.50 14.30
N THR A 86 -8.38 8.43 14.88
CA THR A 86 -9.21 7.21 14.88
C THR A 86 -9.65 6.85 13.47
N ARG A 87 -9.24 5.66 13.01
CA ARG A 87 -9.49 5.16 11.65
C ARG A 87 -10.68 4.20 11.64
N GLN A 88 -11.68 4.50 10.82
CA GLN A 88 -12.73 3.56 10.44
C GLN A 88 -12.57 3.05 9.00
N GLY A 89 -11.72 3.72 8.22
CA GLY A 89 -11.39 3.40 6.85
C GLY A 89 -10.52 4.50 6.25
N GLY A 90 -10.20 4.38 4.97
CA GLY A 90 -9.33 5.33 4.31
C GLY A 90 -9.29 5.18 2.81
N CYS A 91 -8.57 6.09 2.17
CA CYS A 91 -8.30 6.02 0.75
C CYS A 91 -6.85 6.43 0.46
N THR A 92 -6.31 5.89 -0.62
CA THR A 92 -4.96 6.16 -1.12
C THR A 92 -5.07 6.74 -2.53
N PHE A 93 -4.30 7.79 -2.82
CA PHE A 93 -4.06 8.23 -4.19
C PHE A 93 -2.76 7.61 -4.72
N GLN A 94 -2.86 6.86 -5.82
CA GLN A 94 -1.71 6.29 -6.51
C GLN A 94 -1.53 6.95 -7.88
N GLU A 95 -0.40 7.62 -8.07
CA GLU A 95 0.04 8.12 -9.38
C GLU A 95 1.05 7.14 -9.98
N LEU A 96 0.73 6.55 -11.14
CA LEU A 96 1.63 5.63 -11.86
C LEU A 96 2.17 4.51 -10.95
N GLY A 97 1.31 3.96 -10.08
CA GLY A 97 1.66 2.91 -9.12
C GLY A 97 2.41 3.39 -7.86
N ARG A 98 2.69 4.70 -7.73
CA ARG A 98 3.29 5.31 -6.55
C ARG A 98 2.21 5.88 -5.65
N GLU A 99 2.17 5.42 -4.41
CA GLU A 99 1.37 6.05 -3.36
C GLU A 99 1.99 7.41 -2.98
N ILE A 100 1.25 8.49 -3.22
CA ILE A 100 1.68 9.88 -2.96
C ILE A 100 0.78 10.62 -1.96
N LEU A 101 -0.39 10.06 -1.63
CA LEU A 101 -1.29 10.52 -0.57
C LEU A 101 -1.98 9.30 0.06
N TYR A 102 -1.90 9.21 1.38
CA TYR A 102 -2.63 8.23 2.19
C TYR A 102 -3.56 8.98 3.12
N THR A 103 -4.80 8.51 3.26
CA THR A 103 -5.83 9.18 4.04
C THR A 103 -6.58 8.21 4.91
N SER A 104 -7.07 8.70 6.04
CA SER A 104 -7.98 7.96 6.90
C SER A 104 -8.96 8.89 7.58
N GLY A 105 -10.12 8.34 7.97
CA GLY A 105 -11.09 9.10 8.73
C GLY A 105 -12.09 8.23 9.48
N ASN A 106 -12.96 8.91 10.20
CA ASN A 106 -14.17 8.42 10.85
C ASN A 106 -15.36 9.24 10.35
N ASP A 107 -16.54 9.09 10.94
CA ASP A 107 -17.75 9.80 10.49
C ASP A 107 -17.62 11.33 10.54
N GLN A 108 -16.79 11.87 11.44
CA GLN A 108 -16.71 13.31 11.73
C GLN A 108 -15.47 13.99 11.13
N SER A 109 -14.34 13.29 11.10
CA SER A 109 -13.02 13.86 10.86
C SER A 109 -12.18 12.97 9.95
N GLY A 110 -11.30 13.62 9.19
CA GLY A 110 -10.41 12.96 8.25
C GLY A 110 -9.04 13.63 8.24
N LYS A 111 -8.00 12.83 8.04
CA LYS A 111 -6.61 13.27 7.89
C LYS A 111 -5.97 12.57 6.71
N GLY A 112 -4.90 13.14 6.22
CA GLY A 112 -4.02 12.53 5.25
C GLY A 112 -2.57 12.82 5.54
N VAL A 113 -1.70 12.14 4.79
CA VAL A 113 -0.27 12.37 4.80
C VAL A 113 0.26 12.39 3.37
N VAL A 114 1.14 13.34 3.11
CA VAL A 114 1.93 13.49 1.89
C VAL A 114 3.42 13.55 2.24
N ARG A 115 4.29 13.30 1.26
CA ARG A 115 5.73 13.57 1.42
C ARG A 115 6.13 14.76 0.56
N ILE A 116 6.76 15.76 1.19
CA ILE A 116 7.18 17.02 0.55
C ILE A 116 8.58 17.38 1.06
N GLY A 117 9.54 17.53 0.14
CA GLY A 117 10.92 17.89 0.49
C GLY A 117 11.58 16.83 1.38
N GLY A 118 11.25 15.57 1.16
CA GLY A 118 11.74 14.44 1.95
C GLY A 118 11.05 14.23 3.31
N GLU A 119 10.12 15.09 3.74
CA GLU A 119 9.44 14.98 5.04
C GLU A 119 7.97 14.58 4.90
N LEU A 120 7.43 13.85 5.89
CA LEU A 120 6.01 13.52 5.96
C LEU A 120 5.21 14.68 6.55
N ILE A 121 4.20 15.14 5.83
CA ILE A 121 3.36 16.27 6.21
C ILE A 121 1.93 15.79 6.39
N THR A 122 1.38 16.02 7.59
CA THR A 122 -0.02 15.71 7.87
C THR A 122 -0.92 16.84 7.37
N VAL A 123 -2.04 16.46 6.76
CA VAL A 123 -3.07 17.37 6.22
C VAL A 123 -4.44 17.01 6.79
N ASP A 124 -5.29 18.00 7.02
CA ASP A 124 -6.64 17.82 7.53
C ASP A 124 -7.66 17.85 6.39
N ALA A 125 -8.60 16.90 6.38
CA ALA A 125 -9.66 16.83 5.39
C ALA A 125 -10.83 17.77 5.74
N SER A 126 -11.49 18.33 4.73
CA SER A 126 -12.75 19.09 4.87
C SER A 126 -13.97 18.20 5.19
N GLY A 127 -13.80 17.14 5.98
CA GLY A 127 -14.85 16.21 6.40
C GLY A 127 -14.33 14.84 6.84
N GLY A 128 -15.26 13.95 7.21
CA GLY A 128 -14.97 12.57 7.60
C GLY A 128 -14.77 11.60 6.43
N LEU A 129 -14.80 10.31 6.74
CA LEU A 129 -14.57 9.19 5.81
C LEU A 129 -15.50 9.22 4.59
N SER A 130 -16.75 9.64 4.76
CA SER A 130 -17.70 9.78 3.64
C SER A 130 -17.24 10.83 2.62
N ALA A 131 -16.76 11.99 3.09
CA ALA A 131 -16.19 13.04 2.24
C ALA A 131 -14.89 12.57 1.59
N ILE A 132 -14.00 11.90 2.33
CA ILE A 132 -12.78 11.30 1.77
C ILE A 132 -13.13 10.33 0.62
N ARG A 133 -14.07 9.40 0.83
CA ARG A 133 -14.49 8.47 -0.22
C ARG A 133 -15.08 9.20 -1.43
N ALA A 134 -15.89 10.23 -1.23
CA ALA A 134 -16.48 11.00 -2.34
C ALA A 134 -15.45 11.85 -3.12
N GLY A 135 -14.31 12.17 -2.50
CA GLY A 135 -13.41 13.22 -2.95
C GLY A 135 -13.60 14.46 -2.08
N THR A 136 -12.49 15.00 -1.56
CA THR A 136 -12.50 16.15 -0.65
C THR A 136 -11.21 16.95 -0.83
N THR A 137 -11.12 18.06 -0.10
CA THR A 137 -9.89 18.84 0.02
C THR A 137 -9.20 18.53 1.34
N PHE A 138 -7.89 18.35 1.29
CA PHE A 138 -7.00 18.25 2.44
C PHE A 138 -6.14 19.49 2.52
N SER A 139 -5.87 20.00 3.72
CA SER A 139 -5.10 21.23 3.86
C SER A 139 -4.25 21.25 5.13
N THR A 140 -3.16 21.99 5.04
CA THR A 140 -2.35 22.44 6.18
C THR A 140 -1.72 23.78 5.80
N GLN A 141 -0.90 24.35 6.68
CA GLN A 141 -0.21 25.58 6.35
C GLN A 141 0.68 25.42 5.10
N GLY A 142 0.43 26.26 4.08
CA GLY A 142 1.24 26.33 2.87
C GLY A 142 0.80 25.44 1.70
N VAL A 143 -0.16 24.52 1.90
CA VAL A 143 -0.63 23.63 0.83
C VAL A 143 -2.10 23.21 1.01
N SER A 144 -2.80 23.13 -0.12
CA SER A 144 -4.14 22.54 -0.24
C SER A 144 -4.14 21.48 -1.34
N ILE A 145 -4.82 20.36 -1.10
CA ILE A 145 -4.83 19.19 -1.96
C ILE A 145 -6.28 18.79 -2.21
N SER A 146 -6.79 19.01 -3.41
CA SER A 146 -8.15 18.62 -3.80
C SER A 146 -8.10 17.30 -4.56
N VAL A 147 -8.86 16.31 -4.12
CA VAL A 147 -8.99 15.00 -4.79
C VAL A 147 -10.40 14.87 -5.37
N ALA A 148 -10.48 14.59 -6.67
CA ALA A 148 -11.72 14.40 -7.40
C ALA A 148 -11.73 13.04 -8.11
N PRO A 149 -12.27 11.99 -7.47
CA PRO A 149 -12.50 10.69 -8.10
C PRO A 149 -13.61 10.76 -9.13
N THR A 150 -13.57 9.86 -10.11
CA THR A 150 -14.71 9.60 -10.99
C THR A 150 -15.91 9.14 -10.17
N ALA A 151 -17.12 9.48 -10.61
CA ALA A 151 -18.35 9.05 -9.96
C ALA A 151 -18.42 7.52 -9.90
N GLY A 152 -18.98 6.99 -8.79
CA GLY A 152 -19.06 5.56 -8.53
C GLY A 152 -18.71 5.22 -7.09
N ASN A 153 -18.88 3.94 -6.72
CA ASN A 153 -18.63 3.41 -5.37
C ASN A 153 -17.61 2.25 -5.39
N GLU A 154 -16.92 2.06 -6.51
CA GLU A 154 -15.89 1.05 -6.65
C GLU A 154 -14.73 1.35 -5.69
N ALA A 155 -14.14 0.28 -5.16
CA ALA A 155 -12.98 0.38 -4.27
C ALA A 155 -11.80 1.06 -4.96
N ARG A 156 -11.66 0.95 -6.29
CA ARG A 156 -10.65 1.67 -7.08
C ARG A 156 -11.36 2.47 -8.18
N ARG A 157 -11.09 3.76 -8.25
CA ARG A 157 -11.64 4.69 -9.25
C ARG A 157 -10.54 5.58 -9.79
N ALA A 158 -10.62 5.97 -11.06
CA ALA A 158 -9.73 7.00 -11.57
C ALA A 158 -9.99 8.33 -10.83
N ALA A 159 -8.98 9.16 -10.67
CA ALA A 159 -9.09 10.43 -9.97
C ALA A 159 -8.07 11.45 -10.49
N ASN A 160 -8.45 12.72 -10.39
CA ASN A 160 -7.52 13.82 -10.51
C ASN A 160 -7.29 14.44 -9.14
N MET A 161 -6.05 14.77 -8.84
CA MET A 161 -5.66 15.48 -7.65
C MET A 161 -4.98 16.79 -8.05
N VAL A 162 -5.37 17.90 -7.42
CA VAL A 162 -4.79 19.22 -7.65
C VAL A 162 -4.16 19.69 -6.35
N VAL A 163 -2.87 20.00 -6.39
CA VAL A 163 -2.11 20.55 -5.28
C VAL A 163 -1.89 22.03 -5.53
N THR A 164 -2.32 22.86 -4.58
CA THR A 164 -2.25 24.32 -4.66
C THR A 164 -1.38 24.84 -3.53
N ASP A 165 -0.37 25.65 -3.87
CA ASP A 165 0.47 26.32 -2.87
C ASP A 165 -0.18 27.60 -2.31
N SER A 166 0.48 28.25 -1.34
CA SER A 166 0.00 29.49 -0.72
C SER A 166 -0.09 30.68 -1.69
N ALA A 167 0.60 30.63 -2.84
CA ALA A 167 0.51 31.65 -3.88
C ALA A 167 -0.64 31.39 -4.88
N GLY A 168 -1.37 30.28 -4.73
CA GLY A 168 -2.42 29.87 -5.64
C GLY A 168 -1.92 29.18 -6.91
N THR A 169 -0.63 28.84 -6.98
CA THR A 169 -0.09 28.07 -8.10
C THR A 169 -0.46 26.61 -7.93
N THR A 170 -0.75 25.92 -9.03
CA THR A 170 -1.28 24.55 -9.00
C THR A 170 -0.37 23.55 -9.70
N GLN A 171 -0.37 22.31 -9.22
CA GLN A 171 0.13 21.13 -9.93
C GLN A 171 -0.95 20.04 -9.94
N SER A 172 -1.12 19.36 -11.07
CA SER A 172 -2.12 18.31 -11.24
C SER A 172 -1.46 16.94 -11.33
N TYR A 173 -2.11 15.97 -10.69
CA TYR A 173 -1.77 14.56 -10.66
C TYR A 173 -2.97 13.75 -11.16
N SER A 174 -2.74 12.76 -12.03
CA SER A 174 -3.78 11.83 -12.47
C SER A 174 -3.42 10.43 -12.01
N GLY A 175 -4.38 9.72 -11.42
CA GLY A 175 -4.09 8.44 -10.79
C GLY A 175 -5.33 7.68 -10.36
N ASP A 176 -5.13 6.71 -9.48
CA ASP A 176 -6.18 5.89 -8.90
C ASP A 176 -6.47 6.34 -7.46
N TRP A 177 -7.75 6.51 -7.15
CA TRP A 177 -8.27 6.66 -5.80
C TRP A 177 -8.79 5.32 -5.30
N ILE A 178 -8.09 4.75 -4.32
CA ILE A 178 -8.32 3.39 -3.83
C ILE A 178 -8.78 3.46 -2.39
N CYS A 179 -10.02 3.05 -2.10
CA CYS A 179 -10.64 3.13 -0.78
C CYS A 179 -10.85 1.75 -0.17
N GLY A 180 -10.49 1.62 1.12
CA GLY A 180 -10.67 0.46 2.00
C GLY A 180 -11.53 0.83 3.19
#